data_AF-A0AAD9ZIV1-F1
#
_entry.id   AF-A0AAD9ZIV1-F1
#
_cell.length_a   1.000
_cell.length_b   1.000
_cell.length_c   1.000
_cell.angle_alpha   90.00
_cell.angle_beta   90.00
_cell.angle_gamma   90.00
#
_symmetry.space_group_name_H-M   'P 1'
#
loop_
_entity.id
_entity.type
_entity.pdbx_description
1 polymer ?
#
loop_
_entity_poly.entity_id
_entity_poly.type
_entity_poly.pdbx_seq_one_letter_code
_entity_poly.pdbx_strand_id
1 'polypeptide(L)'
;MAMEDECLLKLLLPNSSWKLEKAVCSHGLFMMSPNHWDPLSRSFWRPLHLSLDENGHAPPPSVMVRIFHPQETPNLLHVKVYNTGSVSLSSKEQDNLLGQVARMLRFSETDERNAREFEMIVSEESKEIDYMKNFGGRVFRSPTLFEDMVKCILLCNCHGSCNIVLPVSRLLKKLRWKISFQIHLWEESKRKVEMSKVGTNLTSKIARIEVGLEEDLKLDCVGGTKEHVNLSSFQNNIEDDLHTLNELSVAGSCLASEGREPYACDSRIGNFPSPRELANLDESFLAKRCGLGYRAGRILKLAQAIVEGGIQLNQLEEVCNEASFTSYDKLAEQLSKIDGFGPFTCANVLVCM
;
A
#
# COMPACT_ATOMS: atom_id res chain seq x y z
N MET A 1 -16.30 19.71 20.36
CA MET A 1 -15.42 18.52 20.43
C MET A 1 -14.05 18.98 19.97
N ALA A 2 -13.00 18.69 20.74
CA ALA A 2 -11.70 19.36 20.67
C ALA A 2 -11.10 19.41 19.26
N MET A 3 -10.51 20.55 18.87
CA MET A 3 -9.62 20.65 17.71
C MET A 3 -8.49 19.65 17.94
N GLU A 4 -8.46 18.60 17.14
CA GLU A 4 -7.43 17.57 17.17
C GLU A 4 -6.07 18.22 16.84
N ASP A 5 -5.00 17.76 17.49
CA ASP A 5 -3.64 18.26 17.28
C ASP A 5 -3.19 18.00 15.83
N GLU A 6 -3.28 19.03 15.00
CA GLU A 6 -3.01 19.01 13.56
C GLU A 6 -1.65 19.66 13.24
N CYS A 7 -0.81 18.97 12.47
CA CYS A 7 0.44 19.51 11.95
C CYS A 7 0.36 19.68 10.43
N LEU A 8 0.73 20.86 9.91
CA LEU A 8 0.74 21.14 8.47
C LEU A 8 2.17 21.23 7.96
N LEU A 9 2.57 20.26 7.13
CA LEU A 9 3.84 20.25 6.41
C LEU A 9 3.63 20.70 4.96
N LYS A 10 4.70 21.16 4.32
CA LYS A 10 4.67 21.74 2.97
C LYS A 10 5.82 21.19 2.13
N LEU A 11 5.54 20.89 0.87
CA LEU A 11 6.53 20.53 -0.15
C LEU A 11 6.46 21.53 -1.30
N LEU A 12 7.63 21.93 -1.81
CA LEU A 12 7.71 22.77 -2.99
C LEU A 12 7.37 21.94 -4.23
N LEU A 13 6.48 22.46 -5.06
CA LEU A 13 6.13 21.84 -6.33
C LEU A 13 7.12 22.26 -7.42
N PRO A 14 7.36 21.38 -8.41
CA PRO A 14 8.33 21.67 -9.47
C PRO A 14 7.87 22.77 -10.42
N ASN A 15 6.56 22.91 -10.64
CA ASN A 15 5.97 23.99 -11.42
C ASN A 15 4.52 24.26 -10.96
N SER A 16 4.00 25.43 -11.30
CA SER A 16 2.66 25.88 -10.91
C SER A 16 1.52 25.18 -11.67
N SER A 17 1.81 24.47 -12.76
CA SER A 17 0.83 23.72 -13.56
C SER A 17 0.62 22.27 -13.11
N TRP A 18 1.46 21.79 -12.19
CA TRP A 18 1.36 20.46 -11.63
C TRP A 18 0.01 20.26 -10.95
N LYS A 19 -0.56 19.04 -11.04
CA LYS A 19 -1.86 18.71 -10.44
C LYS A 19 -1.74 17.41 -9.65
N LEU A 20 -2.16 17.44 -8.39
CA LEU A 20 -2.15 16.26 -7.51
C LEU A 20 -2.94 15.10 -8.08
N GLU A 21 -4.12 15.37 -8.65
CA GLU A 21 -4.99 14.36 -9.26
C GLU A 21 -4.27 13.59 -10.38
N LYS A 22 -3.51 14.28 -11.25
CA LYS A 22 -2.77 13.61 -12.33
C LYS A 22 -1.67 12.70 -11.79
N ALA A 23 -0.95 13.16 -10.77
CA ALA A 23 0.14 12.40 -10.17
C ALA A 23 -0.36 11.19 -9.35
N VAL A 24 -1.46 11.33 -8.62
CA VAL A 24 -2.04 10.25 -7.78
C VAL A 24 -2.83 9.26 -8.64
N CYS A 25 -3.73 9.77 -9.49
CA CYS A 25 -4.63 8.95 -10.29
C CYS A 25 -4.01 8.49 -11.63
N SER A 26 -2.68 8.37 -11.67
CA SER A 26 -1.94 8.08 -12.89
C SER A 26 -2.19 6.66 -13.42
N HIS A 27 -2.55 5.71 -12.54
CA HIS A 27 -2.82 4.30 -12.83
C HIS A 27 -3.43 3.59 -11.60
N GLY A 28 -3.76 2.29 -11.66
CA GLY A 28 -4.54 1.61 -10.63
C GLY A 28 -3.95 1.45 -9.20
N LEU A 29 -2.65 1.65 -8.94
CA LEU A 29 -2.09 1.37 -7.59
C LEU A 29 -2.61 2.33 -6.50
N PHE A 30 -3.04 3.55 -6.82
CA PHE A 30 -3.64 4.45 -5.81
C PHE A 30 -4.97 3.93 -5.27
N MET A 31 -5.64 3.00 -5.98
CA MET A 31 -6.88 2.38 -5.53
C MET A 31 -6.65 1.24 -4.53
N MET A 32 -5.41 0.75 -4.42
CA MET A 32 -5.07 -0.32 -3.48
C MET A 32 -4.91 0.24 -2.07
N SER A 33 -5.50 -0.43 -1.08
CA SER A 33 -5.32 -0.07 0.33
C SER A 33 -3.83 0.05 0.71
N PRO A 34 -3.45 0.92 1.66
CA PRO A 34 -4.33 1.74 2.51
C PRO A 34 -4.70 3.11 1.92
N ASN A 35 -4.51 3.29 0.60
CA ASN A 35 -4.76 4.54 -0.09
C ASN A 35 -6.27 4.87 -0.17
N HIS A 36 -6.58 6.15 -0.12
CA HIS A 36 -7.93 6.68 -0.37
C HIS A 36 -7.85 8.03 -1.09
N TRP A 37 -8.36 8.08 -2.32
CA TRP A 37 -8.54 9.32 -3.07
C TRP A 37 -9.97 9.83 -2.88
N ASP A 38 -10.11 11.08 -2.46
CA ASP A 38 -11.40 11.76 -2.41
C ASP A 38 -11.52 12.72 -3.61
N PRO A 39 -12.38 12.40 -4.61
CA PRO A 39 -12.54 13.22 -5.80
C PRO A 39 -13.23 14.56 -5.53
N LEU A 40 -14.06 14.67 -4.48
CA LEU A 40 -14.77 15.91 -4.16
C LEU A 40 -13.82 16.96 -3.61
N SER A 41 -12.98 16.57 -2.65
CA SER A 41 -11.99 17.47 -2.07
C SER A 41 -10.64 17.46 -2.78
N ARG A 42 -10.48 16.63 -3.82
CA ARG A 42 -9.23 16.41 -4.58
C ARG A 42 -8.03 16.20 -3.66
N SER A 43 -8.22 15.33 -2.66
CA SER A 43 -7.22 15.05 -1.65
C SER A 43 -6.98 13.56 -1.50
N PHE A 44 -5.73 13.23 -1.18
CA PHE A 44 -5.27 11.88 -1.00
C PHE A 44 -5.02 11.60 0.49
N TRP A 45 -5.54 10.49 0.97
CA TRP A 45 -5.44 10.07 2.36
C TRP A 45 -4.77 8.71 2.45
N ARG A 46 -3.85 8.57 3.41
CA ARG A 46 -3.34 7.27 3.83
C ARG A 46 -2.61 7.38 5.18
N PRO A 47 -2.41 6.26 5.88
CA PRO A 47 -1.41 6.17 6.93
C PRO A 47 0.02 6.19 6.35
N LEU A 48 0.95 6.80 7.08
CA LEU A 48 2.40 6.80 6.83
C LEU A 48 3.17 6.51 8.13
N HIS A 49 4.36 5.93 8.00
CA HIS A 49 5.23 5.62 9.14
C HIS A 49 6.01 6.86 9.57
N LEU A 50 6.07 7.17 10.86
CA LEU A 50 6.86 8.29 11.41
C LEU A 50 8.37 8.01 11.39
N SER A 51 8.73 6.73 11.54
CA SER A 51 10.11 6.26 11.45
C SER A 51 10.21 5.11 10.47
N LEU A 52 11.26 5.14 9.65
CA LEU A 52 11.64 4.06 8.75
C LEU A 52 12.75 3.19 9.36
N ASP A 53 13.12 3.38 10.64
CA ASP A 53 14.16 2.59 11.29
C ASP A 53 13.72 1.12 11.40
N GLU A 54 14.11 0.31 10.41
CA GLU A 54 13.82 -1.13 10.35
C GLU A 54 14.53 -1.93 11.44
N ASN A 55 15.45 -1.31 12.19
CA ASN A 55 16.22 -1.92 13.28
C ASN A 55 15.48 -1.90 14.64
N GLY A 56 14.34 -1.22 14.73
CA GLY A 56 13.50 -1.22 15.94
C GLY A 56 12.89 -2.58 16.24
N HIS A 57 12.75 -2.91 17.53
CA HIS A 57 12.07 -4.14 17.98
C HIS A 57 10.53 -4.02 17.97
N ALA A 58 10.01 -2.79 17.84
CA ALA A 58 8.58 -2.49 17.81
C ALA A 58 8.17 -1.99 16.42
N PRO A 59 6.91 -2.24 15.98
CA PRO A 59 6.40 -1.72 14.72
C PRO A 59 6.45 -0.18 14.73
N PRO A 60 6.85 0.45 13.61
CA PRO A 60 6.97 1.90 13.54
C PRO A 60 5.61 2.57 13.77
N PRO A 61 5.55 3.65 14.58
CA PRO A 61 4.32 4.37 14.78
C PRO A 61 3.85 4.99 13.46
N SER A 62 2.56 4.92 13.20
CA SER A 62 1.94 5.46 11.98
C SER A 62 0.99 6.59 12.30
N VAL A 63 0.94 7.58 11.42
CA VAL A 63 0.01 8.71 11.47
C VAL A 63 -0.82 8.77 10.20
N MET A 64 -2.05 9.28 10.30
CA MET A 64 -2.87 9.55 9.13
C MET A 64 -2.45 10.87 8.51
N VAL A 65 -2.24 10.87 7.19
CA VAL A 65 -1.96 12.09 6.43
C VAL A 65 -3.04 12.35 5.40
N ARG A 66 -3.30 13.65 5.17
CA ARG A 66 -4.04 14.17 4.03
C ARG A 66 -3.11 15.02 3.18
N ILE A 67 -3.02 14.69 1.91
CA ILE A 67 -2.24 15.40 0.90
C ILE A 67 -3.21 16.14 -0.01
N PHE A 68 -3.02 17.45 -0.18
CA PHE A 68 -3.88 18.28 -1.02
C PHE A 68 -3.10 19.46 -1.60
N HIS A 69 -3.61 20.01 -2.70
CA HIS A 69 -2.97 21.10 -3.45
C HIS A 69 -3.94 22.30 -3.53
N PRO A 70 -3.80 23.30 -2.64
CA PRO A 70 -4.68 24.48 -2.61
C PRO A 70 -4.46 25.41 -3.80
N GLN A 71 -5.51 26.11 -4.23
CA GLN A 71 -5.43 27.09 -5.32
C GLN A 71 -4.71 28.39 -4.89
N GLU A 72 -4.76 28.72 -3.60
CA GLU A 72 -4.16 29.93 -3.01
C GLU A 72 -2.63 29.84 -2.96
N THR A 73 -2.09 28.62 -2.93
CA THR A 73 -0.65 28.35 -2.89
C THR A 73 -0.27 27.35 -3.97
N PRO A 74 -0.34 27.73 -5.26
CA PRO A 74 -0.22 26.80 -6.39
C PRO A 74 1.17 26.17 -6.51
N ASN A 75 2.18 26.73 -5.86
CA ASN A 75 3.55 26.20 -5.84
C ASN A 75 3.84 25.29 -4.64
N LEU A 76 2.85 25.03 -3.77
CA LEU A 76 3.03 24.27 -2.55
C LEU A 76 2.04 23.11 -2.48
N LEU A 77 2.56 21.93 -2.20
CA LEU A 77 1.78 20.78 -1.80
C LEU A 77 1.65 20.77 -0.28
N HIS A 78 0.42 20.62 0.22
CA HIS A 78 0.13 20.60 1.64
C HIS A 78 -0.03 19.15 2.12
N VAL A 79 0.65 18.81 3.21
CA VAL A 79 0.57 17.51 3.89
C VAL A 79 0.12 17.77 5.32
N LYS A 80 -1.16 17.53 5.57
CA LYS A 80 -1.76 17.67 6.90
C LYS A 80 -1.70 16.34 7.64
N VAL A 81 -1.14 16.36 8.84
CA VAL A 81 -0.90 15.18 9.69
C VAL A 81 -1.87 15.20 10.86
N TYR A 82 -2.54 14.07 11.07
CA TYR A 82 -3.54 13.85 12.10
C TYR A 82 -3.05 12.84 13.13
N ASN A 83 -3.72 12.78 14.29
CA ASN A 83 -3.46 11.83 15.36
C ASN A 83 -2.01 11.90 15.91
N THR A 84 -1.42 13.10 15.93
CA THR A 84 -0.09 13.30 16.53
C THR A 84 -0.12 13.25 18.07
N GLY A 85 -1.32 13.32 18.67
CA GLY A 85 -1.49 13.56 20.10
C GLY A 85 -1.00 14.96 20.48
N SER A 86 -0.90 15.28 21.77
CA SER A 86 -0.41 16.59 22.23
C SER A 86 1.10 16.80 22.05
N VAL A 87 1.75 15.98 21.23
CA VAL A 87 3.20 15.98 21.01
C VAL A 87 3.47 16.43 19.57
N SER A 88 4.23 17.51 19.42
CA SER A 88 4.65 17.99 18.10
C SER A 88 5.64 17.04 17.44
N LEU A 89 5.53 16.86 16.12
CA LEU A 89 6.46 16.06 15.33
C LEU A 89 7.88 16.63 15.37
N SER A 90 8.86 15.78 15.63
CA SER A 90 10.28 16.14 15.51
C SER A 90 10.67 16.42 14.05
N SER A 91 11.74 17.18 13.83
CA SER A 91 12.22 17.46 12.46
C SER A 91 12.51 16.19 11.67
N LYS A 92 13.10 15.16 12.30
CA LYS A 92 13.36 13.86 11.65
C LYS A 92 12.07 13.18 11.19
N GLU A 93 11.01 13.22 12.00
CA GLU A 93 9.71 12.65 11.63
C GLU A 93 9.04 13.44 10.49
N GLN A 94 9.14 14.76 10.52
CA GLN A 94 8.65 15.61 9.43
C GLN A 94 9.38 15.27 8.12
N ASP A 95 10.71 15.18 8.15
CA ASP A 95 11.54 14.83 6.99
C ASP A 95 11.21 13.42 6.47
N ASN A 96 11.00 12.44 7.36
CA ASN A 96 10.59 11.09 6.97
C ASN A 96 9.21 11.06 6.28
N LEU A 97 8.24 11.83 6.80
CA LEU A 97 6.92 11.92 6.18
C LEU A 97 6.99 12.60 4.82
N LEU A 98 7.71 13.71 4.72
CA LEU A 98 7.90 14.43 3.47
C LEU A 98 8.68 13.61 2.45
N GLY A 99 9.67 12.84 2.87
CA GLY A 99 10.42 11.90 2.02
C GLY A 99 9.53 10.80 1.45
N GLN A 100 8.64 10.21 2.26
CA GLN A 100 7.65 9.24 1.78
C GLN A 100 6.68 9.87 0.77
N VAL A 101 6.20 11.08 1.02
CA VAL A 101 5.32 11.80 0.06
C VAL A 101 6.06 12.13 -1.24
N ALA A 102 7.29 12.61 -1.15
CA ALA A 102 8.14 12.89 -2.30
C ALA A 102 8.43 11.61 -3.12
N ARG A 103 8.63 10.47 -2.45
CA ARG A 103 8.73 9.16 -3.12
C ARG A 103 7.43 8.86 -3.87
N MET A 104 6.28 8.84 -3.17
CA MET A 104 4.99 8.48 -3.77
C MET A 104 4.65 9.30 -5.02
N LEU A 105 4.98 10.60 -5.01
CA LEU A 105 4.67 11.55 -6.08
C LEU A 105 5.81 11.78 -7.08
N ARG A 106 6.93 11.06 -6.93
CA ARG A 106 8.11 11.15 -7.81
C ARG A 106 8.66 12.58 -7.92
N PHE A 107 9.11 13.13 -6.80
CA PHE A 107 9.68 14.48 -6.69
C PHE A 107 11.21 14.51 -6.61
N SER A 108 11.92 13.50 -7.10
CA SER A 108 13.38 13.58 -7.23
C SER A 108 13.80 14.45 -8.42
N GLU A 109 15.05 14.91 -8.44
CA GLU A 109 15.59 15.66 -9.60
C GLU A 109 15.56 14.82 -10.90
N THR A 110 15.77 13.50 -10.79
CA THR A 110 15.69 12.60 -11.94
C THR A 110 14.26 12.43 -12.43
N ASP A 111 13.29 12.28 -11.52
CA ASP A 111 11.87 12.27 -11.91
C ASP A 111 11.48 13.57 -12.61
N GLU A 112 12.02 14.71 -12.15
CA GLU A 112 11.73 16.01 -12.75
C GLU A 112 12.32 16.19 -14.15
N ARG A 113 13.48 15.58 -14.40
CA ARG A 113 14.07 15.51 -15.73
C ARG A 113 13.23 14.64 -16.66
N ASN A 114 12.85 13.45 -16.18
CA ASN A 114 12.07 12.49 -16.95
C ASN A 114 10.67 13.04 -17.31
N ALA A 115 10.00 13.71 -16.37
CA ALA A 115 8.69 14.32 -16.63
C ALA A 115 8.77 15.44 -17.67
N ARG A 116 9.81 16.28 -17.62
CA ARG A 116 10.04 17.33 -18.63
C ARG A 116 10.35 16.76 -20.00
N GLU A 117 11.17 15.70 -20.06
CA GLU A 117 11.48 15.01 -21.32
C GLU A 117 10.25 14.37 -21.94
N PHE A 118 9.42 13.70 -21.13
CA PHE A 118 8.13 13.17 -21.55
C PHE A 118 7.22 14.27 -22.11
N GLU A 119 7.09 15.41 -21.42
CA GLU A 119 6.27 16.55 -21.88
C GLU A 119 6.78 17.12 -23.22
N MET A 120 8.10 17.20 -23.42
CA MET A 120 8.69 17.65 -24.69
C MET A 120 8.32 16.70 -25.84
N ILE A 121 8.52 15.39 -25.66
CA ILE A 121 8.18 14.37 -26.67
C ILE A 121 6.69 14.45 -27.05
N VAL A 122 5.81 14.47 -26.05
CA VAL A 122 4.34 14.54 -26.27
C VAL A 122 3.92 15.85 -26.95
N SER A 123 4.64 16.95 -26.72
CA SER A 123 4.34 18.24 -27.35
C SER A 123 4.75 18.31 -28.83
N GLU A 124 5.81 17.60 -29.22
CA GLU A 124 6.33 17.55 -30.59
C GLU A 124 5.54 16.59 -31.48
N GLU A 125 5.05 15.48 -30.90
CA GLU A 125 4.24 14.47 -31.60
C GLU A 125 2.75 14.91 -31.66
N SER A 126 2.49 15.96 -32.43
CA SER A 126 1.25 16.76 -32.48
C SER A 126 -0.04 16.06 -32.95
N LYS A 127 -0.11 14.72 -32.92
CA LYS A 127 -1.30 13.92 -33.25
C LYS A 127 -1.69 12.90 -32.17
N GLU A 128 -0.92 12.78 -31.08
CA GLU A 128 -1.21 11.77 -30.06
C GLU A 128 -2.25 12.25 -29.01
N ILE A 129 -3.34 11.50 -29.07
CA ILE A 129 -4.56 11.32 -28.29
C ILE A 129 -4.57 11.94 -26.87
N ASP A 130 -5.70 12.57 -26.53
CA ASP A 130 -6.03 13.28 -25.28
C ASP A 130 -5.58 12.57 -23.98
N TYR A 131 -5.45 11.23 -23.99
CA TYR A 131 -4.98 10.47 -22.83
C TYR A 131 -3.51 10.78 -22.44
N MET A 132 -2.60 11.00 -23.40
CA MET A 132 -1.19 11.31 -23.08
C MET A 132 -1.05 12.68 -22.41
N LYS A 133 -1.86 13.66 -22.84
CA LYS A 133 -1.93 15.00 -22.21
C LYS A 133 -2.44 14.94 -20.77
N ASN A 134 -3.21 13.90 -20.42
CA ASN A 134 -3.75 13.72 -19.08
C ASN A 134 -2.80 13.01 -18.11
N PHE A 135 -1.83 12.23 -18.60
CA PHE A 135 -0.92 11.45 -17.76
C PHE A 135 0.09 12.29 -16.94
N GLY A 136 0.60 13.39 -17.50
CA GLY A 136 1.53 14.29 -16.77
C GLY A 136 2.89 13.68 -16.43
N GLY A 137 3.26 12.56 -17.06
CA GLY A 137 4.61 12.00 -17.03
C GLY A 137 5.06 11.35 -15.72
N ARG A 138 4.16 11.14 -14.74
CA ARG A 138 4.52 10.56 -13.44
C ARG A 138 3.61 9.41 -13.05
N VAL A 139 4.23 8.29 -12.68
CA VAL A 139 3.52 7.14 -12.12
C VAL A 139 3.54 7.21 -10.60
N PHE A 140 2.35 7.21 -9.99
CA PHE A 140 2.20 7.07 -8.54
C PHE A 140 2.87 5.80 -8.03
N ARG A 141 3.52 5.85 -6.87
CA ARG A 141 4.08 4.67 -6.20
C ARG A 141 3.76 4.66 -4.71
N SER A 142 4.02 3.56 -4.03
CA SER A 142 3.85 3.44 -2.58
C SER A 142 4.90 4.28 -1.81
N PRO A 143 4.86 4.40 -0.47
CA PRO A 143 5.92 5.07 0.28
C PRO A 143 7.19 4.22 0.45
N THR A 144 7.16 2.93 0.10
CA THR A 144 8.32 2.04 0.16
C THR A 144 8.35 1.10 -1.05
N LEU A 145 9.55 0.69 -1.49
CA LEU A 145 9.71 -0.31 -2.54
C LEU A 145 9.14 -1.67 -2.13
N PHE A 146 9.22 -2.03 -0.86
CA PHE A 146 8.62 -3.26 -0.34
C PHE A 146 7.10 -3.31 -0.57
N GLU A 147 6.38 -2.22 -0.27
CA GLU A 147 4.95 -2.13 -0.51
C GLU A 147 4.63 -2.29 -2.00
N ASP A 148 5.41 -1.67 -2.89
CA ASP A 148 5.27 -1.84 -4.35
C ASP A 148 5.48 -3.30 -4.78
N MET A 149 6.55 -3.94 -4.31
CA MET A 149 6.86 -5.34 -4.60
C MET A 149 5.74 -6.30 -4.17
N VAL A 150 5.25 -6.15 -2.93
CA VAL A 150 4.17 -7.01 -2.42
C VAL A 150 2.88 -6.77 -3.20
N LYS A 151 2.53 -5.51 -3.51
CA LYS A 151 1.37 -5.21 -4.37
C LYS A 151 1.53 -5.86 -5.74
N CYS A 152 2.71 -5.82 -6.36
CA CYS A 152 2.96 -6.47 -7.66
C CYS A 152 2.84 -7.99 -7.61
N ILE A 153 3.28 -8.65 -6.53
CA ILE A 153 3.03 -10.09 -6.31
C ILE A 153 1.53 -10.37 -6.21
N LEU A 154 0.79 -9.50 -5.51
CA LEU A 154 -0.65 -9.65 -5.33
C LEU A 154 -1.44 -9.37 -6.61
N LEU A 155 -0.95 -8.50 -7.49
CA LEU A 155 -1.55 -8.23 -8.81
C LEU A 155 -1.39 -9.42 -9.77
N CYS A 156 -0.30 -10.18 -9.65
CA CYS A 156 -0.01 -11.29 -10.55
C CYS A 156 -1.12 -12.35 -10.51
N ASN A 157 -1.60 -12.75 -11.69
CA ASN A 157 -2.66 -13.75 -11.91
C ASN A 157 -4.00 -13.43 -11.22
N CYS A 158 -4.28 -12.15 -10.93
CA CYS A 158 -5.62 -11.71 -10.56
C CYS A 158 -6.44 -11.40 -11.81
N HIS A 159 -7.58 -12.07 -11.97
CA HIS A 159 -8.53 -11.78 -13.04
C HIS A 159 -9.55 -10.75 -12.54
N GLY A 160 -9.60 -9.56 -13.15
CA GLY A 160 -10.60 -8.52 -12.89
C GLY A 160 -10.27 -7.51 -11.79
N SER A 161 -10.80 -6.29 -11.93
CA SER A 161 -10.58 -5.12 -11.06
C SER A 161 -10.99 -5.34 -9.60
N CYS A 162 -12.06 -6.09 -9.34
CA CYS A 162 -12.51 -6.43 -7.98
C CYS A 162 -11.54 -7.32 -7.19
N ASN A 163 -10.69 -8.11 -7.85
CA ASN A 163 -9.76 -9.04 -7.18
C ASN A 163 -8.42 -8.40 -6.78
N ILE A 164 -8.14 -7.18 -7.22
CA ILE A 164 -6.88 -6.45 -6.97
C ILE A 164 -6.91 -5.76 -5.59
N VAL A 165 -8.05 -5.19 -5.21
CA VAL A 165 -8.19 -4.39 -3.98
C VAL A 165 -8.31 -5.29 -2.74
N LEU A 166 -9.01 -6.43 -2.87
CA LEU A 166 -9.36 -7.29 -1.74
C LEU A 166 -8.17 -7.93 -0.99
N PRO A 167 -7.10 -8.43 -1.64
CA PRO A 167 -6.01 -9.12 -0.94
C PRO A 167 -5.25 -8.20 0.01
N VAL A 168 -4.96 -6.96 -0.40
CA VAL A 168 -4.27 -5.99 0.46
C VAL A 168 -5.19 -5.57 1.60
N SER A 169 -6.47 -5.23 1.34
CA SER A 169 -7.39 -4.88 2.43
C SER A 169 -7.57 -6.01 3.45
N ARG A 170 -7.60 -7.27 3.01
CA ARG A 170 -7.68 -8.44 3.92
C ARG A 170 -6.41 -8.60 4.75
N LEU A 171 -5.25 -8.45 4.13
CA LEU A 171 -3.96 -8.45 4.81
C LEU A 171 -3.92 -7.39 5.91
N LEU A 172 -4.18 -6.12 5.58
CA LEU A 172 -4.13 -5.01 6.53
C LEU A 172 -5.10 -5.20 7.69
N LYS A 173 -6.34 -5.61 7.41
CA LYS A 173 -7.33 -5.88 8.46
C LYS A 173 -6.80 -6.97 9.39
N LYS A 174 -6.43 -8.14 8.88
CA LYS A 174 -6.08 -9.31 9.71
C LYS A 174 -4.75 -9.16 10.46
N LEU A 175 -3.76 -8.49 9.87
CA LEU A 175 -2.49 -8.20 10.55
C LEU A 175 -2.69 -7.31 11.76
N ARG A 176 -3.46 -6.23 11.61
CA ARG A 176 -3.76 -5.34 12.72
C ARG A 176 -4.41 -6.09 13.89
N TRP A 177 -5.39 -6.95 13.60
CA TRP A 177 -6.00 -7.81 14.63
C TRP A 177 -4.98 -8.74 15.31
N LYS A 178 -4.08 -9.38 14.55
CA LYS A 178 -3.05 -10.28 15.08
C LYS A 178 -2.05 -9.54 15.97
N ILE A 179 -1.57 -8.38 15.53
CA ILE A 179 -0.63 -7.54 16.29
C ILE A 179 -1.30 -7.01 17.57
N SER A 180 -2.52 -6.47 17.47
CA SER A 180 -3.28 -6.02 18.66
C SER A 180 -3.52 -7.15 19.66
N PHE A 181 -3.82 -8.36 19.18
CA PHE A 181 -4.01 -9.53 20.03
C PHE A 181 -2.71 -9.98 20.71
N GLN A 182 -1.59 -9.99 19.97
CA GLN A 182 -0.28 -10.33 20.54
C GLN A 182 0.18 -9.30 21.59
N ILE A 183 -0.03 -8.00 21.34
CA ILE A 183 0.23 -6.94 22.32
C ILE A 183 -0.63 -7.15 23.58
N HIS A 184 -1.92 -7.45 23.41
CA HIS A 184 -2.82 -7.70 24.55
C HIS A 184 -2.38 -8.92 25.38
N LEU A 185 -2.02 -10.03 24.73
CA LEU A 185 -1.48 -11.22 25.39
C LEU A 185 -0.17 -10.93 26.13
N TRP A 186 0.69 -10.08 25.57
CA TRP A 186 1.94 -9.67 26.21
C TRP A 186 1.69 -8.78 27.44
N GLU A 187 0.76 -7.84 27.37
CA GLU A 187 0.33 -7.02 28.51
C GLU A 187 -0.38 -7.83 29.60
N GLU A 188 -1.22 -8.80 29.23
CA GLU A 188 -1.82 -9.73 30.19
C GLU A 188 -0.76 -10.61 30.86
N SER A 189 0.26 -11.03 30.11
CA SER A 189 1.38 -11.79 30.66
C SER A 189 2.20 -10.94 31.63
N LYS A 190 2.44 -9.66 31.33
CA LYS A 190 3.08 -8.73 32.28
C LYS A 190 2.25 -8.50 33.54
N ARG A 191 0.93 -8.31 33.40
CA ARG A 191 0.01 -8.21 34.54
C ARG A 191 -0.04 -9.50 35.37
N LYS A 192 0.07 -10.67 34.72
CA LYS A 192 0.17 -11.96 35.42
C LYS A 192 1.52 -12.18 36.10
N VAL A 193 2.61 -11.62 35.59
CA VAL A 193 3.93 -11.65 36.26
C VAL A 193 3.96 -10.74 37.50
N GLU A 194 3.21 -9.63 37.52
CA GLU A 194 3.01 -8.84 38.74
C GLU A 194 2.07 -9.52 39.75
N MET A 195 1.17 -10.40 39.29
CA MET A 195 0.19 -11.09 40.14
C MET A 195 0.56 -12.54 40.51
N SER A 196 1.63 -13.12 39.99
CA SER A 196 2.04 -14.51 40.28
C SER A 196 2.91 -14.62 41.52
N LYS A 197 2.34 -14.27 42.68
CA LYS A 197 2.72 -14.86 43.97
C LYS A 197 1.78 -15.97 44.46
N VAL A 198 0.79 -16.40 43.67
CA VAL A 198 -0.10 -17.51 44.07
C VAL A 198 -0.52 -18.39 42.89
N GLY A 199 -0.13 -19.67 42.95
CA GLY A 199 -0.97 -20.83 42.57
C GLY A 199 -1.06 -21.27 41.11
N THR A 200 -0.36 -22.37 40.79
CA THR A 200 -0.36 -23.13 39.51
C THR A 200 -1.67 -23.88 39.21
N ASN A 201 -2.35 -23.59 38.08
CA ASN A 201 -3.17 -24.56 37.29
C ASN A 201 -3.83 -23.97 36.01
N LEU A 202 -3.08 -23.34 35.08
CA LEU A 202 -3.67 -22.70 33.88
C LEU A 202 -3.38 -23.39 32.54
N THR A 203 -2.41 -24.31 32.49
CA THR A 203 -1.92 -24.89 31.22
C THR A 203 -2.93 -25.83 30.55
N SER A 204 -3.85 -26.45 31.31
CA SER A 204 -4.85 -27.38 30.77
C SER A 204 -6.10 -26.71 30.17
N LYS A 205 -6.31 -25.40 30.40
CA LYS A 205 -7.45 -24.65 29.85
C LYS A 205 -7.19 -24.07 28.45
N ILE A 206 -5.93 -23.79 28.11
CA ILE A 206 -5.55 -23.19 26.82
C ILE A 206 -5.74 -24.22 25.69
N ALA A 207 -5.31 -25.47 25.89
CA ALA A 207 -5.46 -26.54 24.90
C ALA A 207 -6.93 -26.90 24.59
N ARG A 208 -7.86 -26.66 25.52
CA ARG A 208 -9.29 -26.93 25.31
C ARG A 208 -10.00 -25.90 24.44
N ILE A 209 -9.46 -24.67 24.36
CA ILE A 209 -10.05 -23.60 23.53
C ILE A 209 -9.61 -23.74 22.07
N GLU A 210 -8.37 -24.18 21.84
CA GLU A 210 -7.86 -24.40 20.47
C GLU A 210 -8.57 -25.57 19.77
N VAL A 211 -8.85 -26.66 20.47
CA VAL A 211 -9.52 -27.85 19.89
C VAL A 211 -11.01 -27.61 19.62
N GLY A 212 -11.69 -26.80 20.44
CA GLY A 212 -13.12 -26.54 20.28
C GLY A 212 -13.50 -25.64 19.11
N LEU A 213 -12.55 -24.97 18.45
CA LEU A 213 -12.80 -24.05 17.33
C LEU A 213 -12.54 -24.67 15.95
N GLU A 214 -12.02 -25.91 15.90
CA GLU A 214 -11.77 -26.62 14.63
C GLU A 214 -13.02 -27.31 14.07
N GLU A 215 -14.06 -27.54 14.88
CA GLU A 215 -15.26 -28.30 14.46
C GLU A 215 -16.37 -27.44 13.81
N ASP A 216 -16.39 -26.12 14.01
CA ASP A 216 -17.55 -25.27 13.65
C ASP A 216 -17.53 -24.59 12.27
N LEU A 217 -16.63 -24.95 11.35
CA LEU A 217 -16.57 -24.33 10.00
C LEU A 217 -16.45 -25.30 8.82
N LYS A 218 -17.02 -26.50 8.94
CA LYS A 218 -17.35 -27.33 7.76
C LYS A 218 -18.79 -27.08 7.34
N LEU A 219 -18.98 -26.30 6.27
CA LEU A 219 -20.17 -26.42 5.44
C LEU A 219 -19.81 -26.21 3.96
N ASP A 220 -20.40 -27.09 3.16
CA ASP A 220 -20.03 -27.59 1.84
C ASP A 220 -20.05 -26.57 0.68
N CYS A 221 -19.23 -26.86 -0.35
CA CYS A 221 -19.63 -26.67 -1.75
C CYS A 221 -19.03 -27.78 -2.62
N VAL A 222 -19.92 -28.63 -3.13
CA VAL A 222 -19.69 -29.75 -4.05
C VAL A 222 -19.69 -29.24 -5.50
N GLY A 223 -18.72 -29.72 -6.29
CA GLY A 223 -18.87 -30.16 -7.69
C GLY A 223 -19.17 -29.12 -8.79
N GLY A 224 -18.22 -28.95 -9.71
CA GLY A 224 -18.43 -28.32 -11.02
C GLY A 224 -17.27 -28.60 -11.98
N THR A 225 -17.59 -29.16 -13.14
CA THR A 225 -16.76 -29.86 -14.13
C THR A 225 -15.69 -29.06 -14.89
N LYS A 226 -14.71 -29.81 -15.41
CA LYS A 226 -13.66 -29.42 -16.36
C LYS A 226 -14.23 -28.79 -17.64
N GLU A 227 -13.69 -27.65 -18.05
CA GLU A 227 -13.63 -27.26 -19.46
C GLU A 227 -12.23 -26.76 -19.82
N HIS A 228 -11.68 -27.38 -20.87
CA HIS A 228 -10.50 -26.94 -21.59
C HIS A 228 -10.91 -25.76 -22.47
N VAL A 229 -10.29 -24.58 -22.32
CA VAL A 229 -10.40 -23.52 -23.33
C VAL A 229 -9.03 -22.93 -23.64
N ASN A 230 -8.82 -22.78 -24.93
CA ASN A 230 -7.58 -22.67 -25.67
C ASN A 230 -6.91 -21.29 -25.49
N LEU A 231 -5.59 -21.29 -25.34
CA LEU A 231 -4.75 -20.10 -25.17
C LEU A 231 -4.39 -19.54 -26.55
N SER A 232 -5.30 -18.77 -27.16
CA SER A 232 -4.96 -17.91 -28.31
C SER A 232 -6.05 -16.87 -28.55
N SER A 233 -5.63 -15.62 -28.73
CA SER A 233 -6.40 -14.42 -29.07
C SER A 233 -7.10 -13.73 -27.90
N PHE A 234 -6.58 -12.60 -27.46
CA PHE A 234 -7.36 -11.38 -27.21
C PHE A 234 -6.42 -10.18 -27.34
N GLN A 235 -6.39 -9.63 -28.56
CA GLN A 235 -6.01 -8.24 -28.81
C GLN A 235 -7.23 -7.37 -28.50
N ASN A 236 -6.97 -6.23 -27.83
CA ASN A 236 -7.70 -4.97 -27.83
C ASN A 236 -9.23 -5.01 -27.66
N ASN A 237 -9.72 -4.47 -26.53
CA ASN A 237 -10.94 -3.64 -26.50
C ASN A 237 -10.91 -2.79 -25.21
N ILE A 238 -10.58 -1.50 -25.36
CA ILE A 238 -10.49 -0.49 -24.27
C ILE A 238 -11.86 0.18 -24.01
N GLU A 239 -12.88 -0.11 -24.81
CA GLU A 239 -14.17 0.58 -24.74
C GLU A 239 -15.18 0.00 -23.73
N ASP A 240 -14.99 -1.23 -23.24
CA ASP A 240 -15.92 -1.86 -22.28
C ASP A 240 -15.73 -1.40 -20.83
N ASP A 241 -14.55 -0.90 -20.46
CA ASP A 241 -14.23 -0.52 -19.07
C ASP A 241 -14.90 0.80 -18.62
N LEU A 242 -15.35 1.64 -19.57
CA LEU A 242 -15.97 2.94 -19.25
C LEU A 242 -17.44 2.79 -18.79
N HIS A 243 -18.14 1.75 -19.26
CA HIS A 243 -19.53 1.50 -18.88
C HIS A 243 -19.66 0.84 -17.49
N THR A 244 -18.67 0.07 -17.05
CA THR A 244 -18.67 -0.57 -15.72
C THR A 244 -18.39 0.40 -14.57
N LEU A 245 -17.72 1.54 -14.84
CA LEU A 245 -17.48 2.59 -13.84
C LEU A 245 -18.76 3.34 -13.44
N ASN A 246 -19.78 3.36 -14.30
CA ASN A 246 -21.04 4.05 -14.03
C ASN A 246 -21.98 3.24 -13.13
N GLU A 247 -21.91 1.90 -13.14
CA GLU A 247 -22.75 1.04 -12.29
C GLU A 247 -22.26 0.97 -10.83
N LEU A 248 -20.96 1.19 -10.57
CA LEU A 248 -20.41 1.24 -9.21
C LEU A 248 -20.78 2.53 -8.46
N SER A 249 -21.26 3.56 -9.15
CA SER A 249 -21.73 4.82 -8.57
C SER A 249 -23.15 4.71 -7.99
N VAL A 250 -23.97 3.76 -8.46
CA VAL A 250 -25.42 3.73 -8.16
C VAL A 250 -25.79 2.82 -6.98
N ALA A 251 -24.88 1.93 -6.53
CA ALA A 251 -25.16 1.01 -5.41
C ALA A 251 -24.99 1.63 -4.00
N GLY A 252 -24.78 2.95 -3.90
CA GLY A 252 -24.54 3.67 -2.65
C GLY A 252 -25.70 4.58 -2.23
N SER A 253 -26.94 4.10 -2.22
CA SER A 253 -28.07 4.84 -1.62
C SER A 253 -28.72 4.00 -0.54
N CYS A 254 -28.64 4.46 0.72
CA CYS A 254 -29.82 4.78 1.54
C CYS A 254 -29.45 5.16 2.99
N LEU A 255 -30.10 6.24 3.45
CA LEU A 255 -30.21 6.79 4.80
C LEU A 255 -29.08 7.72 5.28
N ALA A 256 -29.18 8.97 4.84
CA ALA A 256 -28.55 10.13 5.45
C ALA A 256 -29.07 10.33 6.88
N SER A 257 -28.14 10.49 7.83
CA SER A 257 -28.40 11.14 9.11
C SER A 257 -27.55 12.41 9.16
N GLU A 258 -28.20 13.54 9.35
CA GLU A 258 -27.60 14.87 9.37
C GLU A 258 -26.65 15.01 10.57
N GLY A 259 -25.43 15.52 10.32
CA GLY A 259 -24.55 16.04 11.38
C GLY A 259 -23.19 15.34 11.61
N ARG A 260 -22.72 14.44 10.74
CA ARG A 260 -21.31 13.99 10.74
C ARG A 260 -20.63 14.34 9.42
N GLU A 261 -19.41 14.87 9.50
CA GLU A 261 -18.43 14.92 8.40
C GLU A 261 -18.49 13.59 7.60
N PRO A 262 -18.87 13.59 6.31
CA PRO A 262 -19.34 12.36 5.65
C PRO A 262 -18.26 11.33 5.34
N TYR A 263 -16.97 11.62 5.59
CA TYR A 263 -15.87 10.74 5.19
C TYR A 263 -14.72 10.75 6.20
N ALA A 264 -15.03 10.55 7.49
CA ALA A 264 -13.98 10.20 8.44
C ALA A 264 -13.27 8.95 7.91
N CYS A 265 -12.04 9.12 7.40
CA CYS A 265 -11.18 8.02 7.01
C CYS A 265 -11.18 7.03 8.16
N ASP A 266 -11.56 5.78 7.89
CA ASP A 266 -11.74 4.80 8.94
C ASP A 266 -10.42 4.66 9.70
N SER A 267 -10.34 5.21 10.93
CA SER A 267 -9.17 5.15 11.80
C SER A 267 -8.76 3.70 12.16
N ARG A 268 -9.57 2.73 11.72
CA ARG A 268 -9.28 1.29 11.76
C ARG A 268 -8.36 0.80 10.62
N ILE A 269 -8.12 1.58 9.56
CA ILE A 269 -7.20 1.18 8.48
C ILE A 269 -5.75 1.37 8.98
N GLY A 270 -5.05 0.26 9.22
CA GLY A 270 -3.63 0.26 9.55
C GLY A 270 -2.76 0.59 8.33
N ASN A 271 -1.53 1.04 8.58
CA ASN A 271 -0.54 1.21 7.53
C ASN A 271 -0.13 -0.13 6.91
N PHE A 272 0.50 -0.07 5.74
CA PHE A 272 1.07 -1.24 5.11
C PHE A 272 2.16 -1.85 6.00
N PRO A 273 2.17 -3.18 6.19
CA PRO A 273 3.11 -3.83 7.09
C PRO A 273 4.54 -3.67 6.59
N SER A 274 5.47 -3.47 7.51
CA SER A 274 6.91 -3.52 7.25
C SER A 274 7.37 -4.95 6.92
N PRO A 275 8.57 -5.11 6.30
CA PRO A 275 9.17 -6.42 6.10
C PRO A 275 9.28 -7.22 7.41
N ARG A 276 9.70 -6.58 8.51
CA ARG A 276 9.85 -7.20 9.82
C ARG A 276 8.52 -7.70 10.40
N GLU A 277 7.43 -6.95 10.22
CA GLU A 277 6.10 -7.38 10.65
C GLU A 277 5.62 -8.61 9.89
N LEU A 278 5.96 -8.73 8.59
CA LEU A 278 5.58 -9.90 7.79
C LEU A 278 6.50 -11.11 8.02
N ALA A 279 7.81 -10.90 8.20
CA ALA A 279 8.80 -11.98 8.30
C ALA A 279 8.59 -12.91 9.50
N ASN A 280 7.91 -12.43 10.55
CA ASN A 280 7.64 -13.17 11.79
C ASN A 280 6.29 -13.91 11.80
N LEU A 281 5.59 -13.98 10.67
CA LEU A 281 4.26 -14.58 10.58
C LEU A 281 4.28 -15.98 10.00
N ASP A 282 3.25 -16.75 10.38
CA ASP A 282 3.03 -18.08 9.81
C ASP A 282 2.52 -17.98 8.37
N GLU A 283 3.12 -18.74 7.46
CA GLU A 283 2.65 -18.82 6.07
C GLU A 283 1.18 -19.26 6.00
N SER A 284 0.78 -20.21 6.84
CA SER A 284 -0.61 -20.70 6.89
C SER A 284 -1.60 -19.62 7.29
N PHE A 285 -1.19 -18.68 8.16
CA PHE A 285 -1.99 -17.54 8.56
C PHE A 285 -2.16 -16.58 7.38
N LEU A 286 -1.08 -16.25 6.67
CA LEU A 286 -1.14 -15.40 5.47
C LEU A 286 -1.98 -16.06 4.36
N ALA A 287 -1.76 -17.34 4.10
CA ALA A 287 -2.45 -18.09 3.04
C ALA A 287 -3.96 -18.20 3.32
N LYS A 288 -4.33 -18.64 4.53
CA LYS A 288 -5.73 -18.99 4.87
C LYS A 288 -6.47 -17.82 5.51
N ARG A 289 -5.89 -17.17 6.52
CA ARG A 289 -6.59 -16.12 7.29
C ARG A 289 -6.57 -14.76 6.58
N CYS A 290 -5.47 -14.42 5.89
CA CYS A 290 -5.40 -13.21 5.07
C CYS A 290 -5.86 -13.44 3.62
N GLY A 291 -6.08 -14.71 3.23
CA GLY A 291 -6.61 -15.05 1.90
C GLY A 291 -5.61 -14.83 0.77
N LEU A 292 -4.30 -14.89 1.05
CA LEU A 292 -3.25 -14.70 0.04
C LEU A 292 -3.03 -15.96 -0.81
N GLY A 293 -3.48 -17.12 -0.32
CA GLY A 293 -3.30 -18.41 -0.99
C GLY A 293 -1.82 -18.74 -1.21
N TYR A 294 -1.49 -19.26 -2.40
CA TYR A 294 -0.12 -19.66 -2.76
C TYR A 294 0.90 -18.50 -2.77
N ARG A 295 0.44 -17.24 -2.78
CA ARG A 295 1.32 -16.06 -2.76
C ARG A 295 1.90 -15.79 -1.37
N ALA A 296 1.31 -16.38 -0.32
CA ALA A 296 1.74 -16.20 1.06
C ALA A 296 3.22 -16.54 1.26
N GLY A 297 3.66 -17.72 0.82
CA GLY A 297 5.05 -18.16 0.95
C GLY A 297 6.03 -17.24 0.22
N ARG A 298 5.67 -16.71 -0.96
CA ARG A 298 6.51 -15.78 -1.73
C ARG A 298 6.70 -14.45 -0.99
N ILE A 299 5.61 -13.89 -0.47
CA ILE A 299 5.64 -12.64 0.30
C ILE A 299 6.42 -12.82 1.61
N LEU A 300 6.26 -13.96 2.29
CA LEU A 300 6.99 -14.27 3.51
C LEU A 300 8.50 -14.39 3.26
N LYS A 301 8.90 -15.13 2.21
CA LYS A 301 10.31 -15.25 1.81
C LYS A 301 10.93 -13.92 1.41
N LEU A 302 10.19 -13.08 0.67
CA LEU A 302 10.64 -11.73 0.32
C LEU A 302 10.91 -10.90 1.58
N ALA A 303 9.96 -10.90 2.53
CA ALA A 303 10.10 -10.17 3.78
C ALA A 303 11.30 -10.67 4.61
N GLN A 304 11.50 -11.98 4.70
CA GLN A 304 12.64 -12.60 5.38
C GLN A 304 13.96 -12.24 4.72
N ALA A 305 14.06 -12.35 3.39
CA ALA A 305 15.28 -12.01 2.65
C ALA A 305 15.68 -10.53 2.81
N ILE A 306 14.71 -9.61 2.95
CA ILE A 306 14.98 -8.19 3.25
C ILE A 306 15.49 -8.03 4.69
N VAL A 307 14.80 -8.63 5.67
CA VAL A 307 15.17 -8.55 7.08
C VAL A 307 16.55 -9.16 7.37
N GLU A 308 16.89 -10.24 6.68
CA GLU A 308 18.18 -10.93 6.76
C GLU A 308 19.29 -10.21 5.96
N GLY A 309 18.96 -9.16 5.20
CA GLY A 309 19.90 -8.39 4.39
C GLY A 309 20.30 -9.03 3.05
N GLY A 310 19.66 -10.13 2.66
CA GLY A 310 19.84 -10.77 1.35
C GLY A 310 19.29 -9.93 0.19
N ILE A 311 18.35 -9.02 0.44
CA ILE A 311 17.84 -8.04 -0.51
C ILE A 311 17.93 -6.64 0.12
N GLN A 312 18.71 -5.75 -0.49
CA GLN A 312 18.88 -4.37 -0.02
C GLN A 312 18.07 -3.41 -0.88
N LEU A 313 16.90 -2.99 -0.40
CA LEU A 313 15.95 -2.17 -1.16
C LEU A 313 16.54 -0.82 -1.61
N ASN A 314 17.29 -0.15 -0.73
CA ASN A 314 17.92 1.14 -1.07
C ASN A 314 18.90 1.01 -2.23
N GLN A 315 19.67 -0.09 -2.29
CA GLN A 315 20.61 -0.32 -3.40
C GLN A 315 19.88 -0.56 -4.72
N LEU A 316 18.73 -1.24 -4.69
CA LEU A 316 17.90 -1.42 -5.88
C LEU A 316 17.38 -0.08 -6.40
N GLU A 317 16.87 0.80 -5.52
CA GLU A 317 16.38 2.13 -5.92
C GLU A 317 17.53 3.05 -6.38
N GLU A 318 18.71 2.97 -5.77
CA GLU A 318 19.89 3.75 -6.17
C GLU A 318 20.35 3.43 -7.59
N VAL A 319 20.38 2.16 -7.99
CA VAL A 319 20.75 1.73 -9.35
C VAL A 319 19.77 2.30 -10.40
N CYS A 320 18.50 2.51 -10.02
CA CYS A 320 17.49 3.13 -10.89
C CYS A 320 17.70 4.62 -11.15
N ASN A 321 18.44 5.34 -10.30
CA ASN A 321 18.65 6.78 -10.47
C ASN A 321 19.49 7.11 -11.70
N GLU A 322 20.33 6.17 -12.15
CA GLU A 322 21.04 6.23 -13.43
C GLU A 322 20.11 5.68 -14.53
N ALA A 323 19.30 6.55 -15.15
CA ALA A 323 18.34 6.18 -16.18
C ALA A 323 19.02 5.72 -17.49
N SER A 324 19.58 4.51 -17.50
CA SER A 324 20.21 3.87 -18.66
C SER A 324 19.56 2.52 -18.97
N PHE A 325 19.53 2.10 -20.23
CA PHE A 325 19.05 0.76 -20.58
C PHE A 325 19.84 -0.35 -19.87
N THR A 326 21.13 -0.15 -19.68
CA THR A 326 22.01 -1.10 -18.99
C THR A 326 21.72 -1.23 -17.50
N SER A 327 21.17 -0.20 -16.84
CA SER A 327 20.75 -0.30 -15.44
C SER A 327 19.43 -1.08 -15.32
N TYR A 328 18.46 -0.83 -16.21
CA TYR A 328 17.20 -1.57 -16.23
C TYR A 328 17.38 -3.07 -16.51
N ASP A 329 18.25 -3.45 -17.45
CA ASP A 329 18.51 -4.87 -17.74
C ASP A 329 19.12 -5.59 -16.53
N LYS A 330 20.09 -4.95 -15.86
CA LYS A 330 20.69 -5.46 -14.62
C LYS A 330 19.67 -5.60 -13.50
N LEU A 331 18.80 -4.61 -13.33
CA LEU A 331 17.74 -4.64 -12.34
C LEU A 331 16.70 -5.71 -12.65
N ALA A 332 16.28 -5.86 -13.90
CA ALA A 332 15.38 -6.93 -14.34
C ALA A 332 15.99 -8.31 -14.03
N GLU A 333 17.29 -8.49 -14.29
CA GLU A 333 18.02 -9.72 -13.95
C GLU A 333 18.04 -9.95 -12.44
N GLN A 334 18.34 -8.93 -11.63
CA GLN A 334 18.34 -9.03 -10.16
C GLN A 334 16.94 -9.36 -9.62
N LEU A 335 15.91 -8.65 -10.07
CA LEU A 335 14.52 -8.86 -9.67
C LEU A 335 14.04 -10.27 -10.06
N SER A 336 14.44 -10.78 -11.22
CA SER A 336 14.05 -12.13 -11.68
C SER A 336 14.54 -13.27 -10.80
N LYS A 337 15.56 -13.02 -9.97
CA LYS A 337 16.13 -14.01 -9.03
C LYS A 337 15.30 -14.13 -7.74
N ILE A 338 14.36 -13.21 -7.51
CA ILE A 338 13.51 -13.21 -6.32
C ILE A 338 12.35 -14.20 -6.50
N ASP A 339 12.11 -15.05 -5.50
CA ASP A 339 10.99 -16.01 -5.55
C ASP A 339 9.64 -15.28 -5.69
N GLY A 340 8.89 -15.63 -6.73
CA GLY A 340 7.64 -14.97 -7.09
C GLY A 340 7.75 -13.84 -8.11
N PHE A 341 8.95 -13.50 -8.57
CA PHE A 341 9.17 -12.45 -9.57
C PHE A 341 9.30 -13.05 -10.97
N GLY A 342 8.15 -13.33 -11.59
CA GLY A 342 8.08 -13.60 -13.02
C GLY A 342 8.15 -12.31 -13.86
N PRO A 343 8.20 -12.41 -15.20
CA PRO A 343 8.30 -11.25 -16.09
C PRO A 343 7.27 -10.14 -15.81
N PHE A 344 6.02 -10.53 -15.51
CA PHE A 344 4.96 -9.60 -15.13
C PHE A 344 5.29 -8.79 -13.86
N THR A 345 5.70 -9.48 -12.80
CA THR A 345 6.00 -8.85 -11.51
C THR A 345 7.24 -7.96 -11.64
N CYS A 346 8.29 -8.42 -12.32
CA CYS A 346 9.48 -7.61 -12.58
C CYS A 346 9.14 -6.31 -13.30
N ALA A 347 8.37 -6.38 -14.39
CA ALA A 347 8.00 -5.19 -15.17
C ALA A 347 7.20 -4.18 -14.33
N ASN A 348 6.23 -4.64 -13.53
CA ASN A 348 5.44 -3.74 -12.69
C ASN A 348 6.24 -3.13 -11.53
N VAL A 349 7.20 -3.87 -10.96
CA VAL A 349 8.10 -3.33 -9.94
C VAL A 349 9.02 -2.27 -10.55
N LEU A 350 9.56 -2.50 -11.75
CA LEU A 350 10.38 -1.51 -12.47
C LEU A 350 9.60 -0.22 -12.76
N VAL A 351 8.30 -0.30 -13.06
CA VAL A 351 7.44 0.89 -13.23
C VAL A 351 7.29 1.68 -11.92
N CYS A 352 7.45 1.03 -10.76
CA CYS A 352 7.36 1.67 -9.44
C CYS A 352 8.72 2.21 -8.93
N MET A 353 9.82 1.80 -9.54
CA MET A 353 11.17 2.32 -9.27
C MET A 353 11.40 3.57 -10.10
#